data_AF-A0A7V9Q9P1-F1
#
_entry.id   AF-A0A7V9Q9P1-F1
#
_cell.length_a   1.000
_cell.length_b   1.000
_cell.length_c   1.000
_cell.angle_alpha   90.00
_cell.angle_beta   90.00
_cell.angle_gamma   90.00
#
_symmetry.space_group_name_H-M   'P 1'
#
loop_
_entity.id
_entity.type
_entity.pdbx_description
1 polymer ?
#
loop_
_entity_poly.entity_id
_entity_poly.type
_entity_poly.pdbx_seq_one_letter_code
_entity_poly.pdbx_strand_id
1 'polypeptide(L)' 'MEGNATLFARQDYAEEAWRIVDAALKADTPLHEYKPTTWGPRAAGRITPPGGLHNPDGGDESKLKACS' A
#
# COMPACT_ATOMS: atom_id res chain seq x y z
N MET A 1 31.55 -0.79 -4.55
CA MET A 1 30.57 0.32 -4.67
C MET A 1 30.58 0.76 -6.13
N GLU A 2 29.56 0.39 -6.91
CA GLU A 2 29.49 0.73 -8.35
C GLU A 2 28.78 2.06 -8.65
N GLY A 3 28.22 2.74 -7.63
CA GLY A 3 27.73 4.12 -7.78
C GLY A 3 26.59 4.30 -8.79
N ASN A 4 25.79 3.27 -9.05
CA ASN A 4 24.68 3.37 -9.99
C ASN A 4 23.53 4.22 -9.41
N ALA A 5 23.41 5.45 -9.90
CA ALA A 5 22.43 6.43 -9.44
C ALA A 5 21.00 6.20 -9.95
N THR A 6 20.75 5.28 -10.88
CA THR A 6 19.41 5.11 -11.49
C THR A 6 18.36 4.54 -10.54
N LEU A 7 18.78 3.88 -9.46
CA LEU A 7 17.90 3.33 -8.43
C LEU A 7 17.62 4.32 -7.29
N PHE A 8 18.19 5.52 -7.36
CA PHE A 8 18.03 6.57 -6.35
C PHE A 8 17.12 7.67 -6.88
N ALA A 9 16.15 8.08 -6.05
CA ALA A 9 15.31 9.23 -6.38
C ALA A 9 16.17 10.49 -6.46
N ARG A 10 15.98 11.27 -7.52
CA ARG A 10 16.57 12.62 -7.64
C ARG A 10 15.83 13.57 -6.71
N GLN A 11 16.54 14.57 -6.19
CA GLN A 11 16.02 15.47 -5.16
C GLN A 11 14.71 16.17 -5.57
N ASP A 12 14.61 16.62 -6.81
CA ASP A 12 13.40 17.27 -7.32
C ASP A 12 12.16 16.35 -7.25
N TYR A 13 12.29 15.07 -7.57
CA TYR A 13 11.20 14.10 -7.40
C TYR A 13 10.83 13.90 -5.92
N ALA A 14 11.81 13.94 -5.02
CA ALA A 14 11.55 13.81 -3.59
C ALA A 14 10.78 15.02 -3.05
N GLU A 15 11.15 16.24 -3.42
CA GLU A 15 10.44 17.47 -3.02
C GLU A 15 8.99 17.49 -3.52
N GLU A 16 8.76 17.04 -4.76
CA GLU A 16 7.41 16.94 -5.32
C GLU A 16 6.57 15.84 -4.64
N ALA A 17 7.17 14.68 -4.36
CA ALA A 17 6.51 13.63 -3.60
C ALA A 17 6.13 14.11 -2.18
N TRP A 18 7.01 14.88 -1.53
CA TRP A 18 6.73 15.49 -0.24
C TRP A 18 5.58 16.49 -0.30
N ARG A 19 5.47 17.32 -1.34
CA ARG A 19 4.33 18.23 -1.52
C ARG A 19 3.00 17.49 -1.57
N ILE A 20 2.96 16.30 -2.18
CA ILE A 20 1.75 15.48 -2.29
C ILE A 20 1.39 14.85 -0.93
N VAL A 21 2.37 14.29 -0.23
CA VAL A 21 2.16 13.55 1.02
C VAL A 21 1.89 14.47 2.23
N ASP A 22 2.40 15.71 2.22
CA ASP A 22 2.26 16.68 3.31
C ASP A 22 0.81 16.90 3.75
N ALA A 23 -0.13 16.97 2.80
CA ALA A 23 -1.55 17.14 3.11
C ALA A 23 -2.13 15.93 3.87
N ALA A 24 -1.70 14.71 3.55
CA ALA A 24 -2.13 13.50 4.23
C ALA A 24 -1.53 13.40 5.65
N LEU A 25 -0.30 13.87 5.84
CA LEU A 25 0.36 13.89 7.16
C LEU A 25 -0.24 14.92 8.11
N LYS A 26 -0.70 16.05 7.58
CA LYS A 26 -1.36 17.10 8.37
C LYS A 26 -2.84 16.81 8.65
N ALA A 27 -3.44 15.87 7.93
CA ALA A 27 -4.81 15.48 8.14
C ALA A 27 -4.92 14.67 9.45
N ASP A 28 -5.76 15.13 10.37
CA ASP A 28 -6.09 14.41 11.62
C ASP A 28 -7.03 13.24 11.32
N THR A 29 -6.50 12.23 10.63
CA THR A 29 -7.28 11.07 10.19
C THR A 29 -7.39 10.04 11.32
N PRO A 30 -8.58 9.44 11.51
CA PRO A 30 -8.78 8.44 12.55
C PRO A 30 -7.96 7.18 12.26
N LEU A 31 -7.32 6.64 13.29
CA LEU A 31 -6.61 5.36 13.20
C LEU A 31 -7.62 4.21 13.09
N HIS A 32 -7.38 3.30 12.16
CA HIS A 32 -8.21 2.11 11.97
C HIS A 32 -7.42 0.84 12.24
N GLU A 33 -7.82 0.10 13.28
CA GLU A 33 -7.24 -1.19 13.60
C GLU A 33 -7.64 -2.25 12.56
N TYR A 34 -6.76 -3.22 12.35
CA TYR A 34 -7.02 -4.39 11.54
C TYR A 34 -6.28 -5.59 12.11
N LYS A 35 -6.84 -6.78 11.89
CA LYS A 35 -6.24 -8.03 12.37
C LYS A 35 -5.00 -8.35 11.52
N PRO A 36 -3.89 -8.83 12.11
CA PRO A 36 -2.79 -9.41 11.34
C PRO A 36 -3.30 -10.47 10.34
N THR A 37 -2.61 -10.62 9.22
CA THR A 37 -2.97 -11.52 8.11
C THR A 37 -4.28 -11.20 7.37
N THR A 38 -4.82 -9.99 7.53
CA THR A 38 -5.98 -9.50 6.75
C THR A 38 -5.57 -8.39 5.78
N TRP A 39 -6.43 -8.10 4.80
CA TRP A 39 -6.26 -7.06 3.77
C TRP A 39 -6.40 -5.61 4.26
N GLY A 40 -6.34 -5.40 5.58
CA GLY A 40 -6.46 -4.08 6.20
C GLY A 40 -7.84 -3.80 6.79
N PRO A 41 -8.09 -2.55 7.20
CA PRO A 41 -9.30 -2.18 7.93
C PRO A 41 -10.54 -2.18 7.04
N ARG A 42 -11.72 -2.38 7.63
CA ARG A 42 -13.02 -2.32 6.93
C ARG A 42 -13.21 -0.98 6.18
N ALA A 43 -12.61 0.11 6.70
CA ALA A 43 -12.64 1.43 6.08
C ALA A 43 -12.05 1.45 4.65
N ALA A 44 -11.12 0.55 4.32
CA ALA A 44 -10.52 0.45 2.99
C ALA A 44 -11.54 0.07 1.89
N GLY A 45 -12.65 -0.60 2.25
CA GLY A 45 -13.71 -0.94 1.30
C GLY A 45 -14.35 0.26 0.59
N ARG A 46 -14.15 1.48 1.10
CA ARG A 46 -14.64 2.73 0.51
C ARG A 46 -13.87 3.16 -0.75
N ILE A 47 -12.64 2.69 -0.91
CA ILE A 47 -11.74 3.04 -2.02
C ILE A 47 -11.45 1.85 -2.94
N THR A 48 -12.03 0.69 -2.65
CA THR A 48 -11.83 -0.52 -3.43
C THR A 48 -12.55 -0.43 -4.77
N PRO A 49 -11.90 -0.78 -5.90
CA PRO A 49 -12.54 -0.79 -7.21
C PRO A 49 -13.62 -1.89 -7.30
N PRO A 50 -14.54 -1.80 -8.28
CA PRO A 50 -15.45 -2.90 -8.60
C PRO A 50 -14.65 -4.18 -8.86
N GLY A 51 -14.93 -5.25 -8.10
CA GLY A 51 -14.19 -6.51 -8.17
C GLY A 51 -13.16 -6.74 -7.06
N GLY A 52 -12.97 -5.78 -6.14
CA GLY A 52 -12.10 -5.99 -4.99
C GLY A 52 -10.64 -5.60 -5.24
N LEU A 53 -9.81 -5.73 -4.20
CA LEU A 53 -8.35 -5.67 -4.36
C LEU A 53 -7.87 -7.02 -4.88
N HIS A 54 -7.03 -7.00 -5.92
CA HIS A 54 -6.45 -8.21 -6.49
C HIS A 54 -5.33 -8.76 -5.59
N ASN A 55 -5.33 -10.06 -5.33
CA ASN A 55 -4.29 -10.73 -4.55
C ASN A 55 -2.95 -10.74 -5.34
N PRO A 56 -1.87 -10.11 -4.86
CA PRO A 56 -0.59 -9.98 -5.56
C PRO A 56 0.16 -11.30 -5.71
N ASP A 57 -0.15 -12.32 -4.89
CA ASP A 57 0.47 -13.64 -5.01
C ASP A 57 0.06 -14.39 -6.29
N GLY A 58 -0.91 -13.85 -7.05
CA GLY A 58 -1.53 -14.52 -8.20
C GLY A 58 -2.39 -15.67 -7.68
N GLY A 59 -3.71 -15.51 -7.70
CA GLY A 59 -4.64 -16.45 -7.06
C GLY A 59 -4.45 -17.91 -7.48
N ASP A 60 -3.70 -18.66 -6.68
CA ASP A 60 -3.79 -20.11 -6.64
C ASP A 60 -4.66 -20.49 -5.44
N GLU A 61 -5.92 -20.82 -5.72
CA GLU A 61 -6.88 -21.27 -4.71
C GLU A 61 -6.40 -22.50 -3.93
N SER A 62 -5.35 -23.19 -4.40
CA SER A 62 -4.73 -24.32 -3.71
C SER A 62 -4.02 -23.90 -2.42
N LYS A 63 -3.59 -22.63 -2.26
CA LYS A 63 -3.05 -22.14 -0.98
C LYS A 63 -4.11 -21.84 0.08
N LEU A 64 -5.36 -21.54 -0.31
CA LEU A 64 -6.46 -21.43 0.66
C LEU A 64 -6.82 -22.79 1.28
N LYS A 65 -6.61 -23.90 0.56
CA LYS A 65 -6.83 -25.26 1.11
C LYS A 65 -5.69 -25.79 1.97
N ALA A 66 -4.52 -25.13 1.98
CA ALA A 66 -3.39 -25.52 2.83
C ALA A 66 -3.49 -24.96 4.27
N CYS A 67 -4.38 -24.00 4.50
CA CYS A 67 -4.77 -23.54 5.85
C CYS A 67 -6.19 -24.03 6.17
N SER A 68 -6.36 -25.35 6.25
CA SER A 68 -7.47 -26.00 6.96
C SER A 68 -6.91 -26.96 7.98
#